data_AF-A0A2H0NDE5-F1
#
_entry.id   AF-A0A2H0NDE5-F1
#
_cell.length_a   1.000
_cell.length_b   1.000
_cell.length_c   1.000
_cell.angle_alpha   90.00
_cell.angle_beta   90.00
_cell.angle_gamma   90.00
#
_symmetry.space_group_name_H-M   'P 1'
#
loop_
_entity.id
_entity.type
_entity.pdbx_description
1 polymer ?
#
loop_
_entity_poly.entity_id
_entity_poly.type
_entity_poly.pdbx_seq_one_letter_code
_entity_poly.pdbx_strand_id
1 'polypeptide(L)' 'MTKLEALKIQYQRAFSRFREILEKEKNEVTRDSAIKRFEFTFDLAWKTIKAFLEEKKG' A
#
# COMPACT_ATOMS: atom_id res chain seq x y z
N MET A 1 13.07 -15.07 -0.09
CA MET A 1 12.30 -13.83 0.11
C MET A 1 11.71 -13.87 1.51
N THR A 2 12.10 -12.97 2.40
CA THR A 2 11.55 -12.88 3.76
C THR A 2 10.14 -12.30 3.74
N LYS A 3 9.40 -12.43 4.85
CA LYS A 3 8.08 -11.82 5.02
C LYS A 3 8.14 -10.29 4.81
N LEU A 4 9.19 -9.64 5.33
CA LEU A 4 9.38 -8.21 5.18
C LEU A 4 9.64 -7.82 3.71
N GLU A 5 10.50 -8.54 3.00
CA GLU A 5 10.79 -8.29 1.58
C GLU A 5 9.53 -8.43 0.73
N ALA A 6 8.74 -9.47 0.98
CA ALA A 6 7.47 -9.70 0.30
C ALA A 6 6.49 -8.53 0.52
N LEU A 7 6.32 -8.09 1.77
CA LEU A 7 5.43 -6.99 2.13
C LEU A 7 5.89 -5.65 1.55
N LYS A 8 7.20 -5.38 1.52
CA LYS A 8 7.75 -4.18 0.87
C LYS A 8 7.42 -4.12 -0.62
N ILE A 9 7.61 -5.23 -1.34
CA ILE A 9 7.29 -5.30 -2.78
C ILE A 9 5.79 -5.08 -3.01
N GLN A 10 4.94 -5.72 -2.21
CA GLN A 10 3.49 -5.54 -2.29
C GLN A 10 3.07 -4.10 -2.02
N TYR A 11 3.63 -3.48 -0.97
CA TYR A 11 3.37 -2.09 -0.61
C TYR A 11 3.79 -1.12 -1.72
N GLN A 12 4.98 -1.29 -2.29
CA GLN A 12 5.45 -0.44 -3.39
C GLN A 12 4.52 -0.53 -4.61
N ARG A 13 4.06 -1.73 -4.98
CA ARG A 13 3.10 -1.93 -6.07
C ARG A 13 1.75 -1.29 -5.77
N ALA A 14 1.24 -1.47 -4.55
CA ALA A 14 -0.02 -0.86 -4.11
C ALA A 14 0.05 0.67 -4.17
N PHE A 15 1.16 1.24 -3.68
CA PHE A 15 1.40 2.67 -3.67
C PHE A 15 1.54 3.24 -5.08
N SER A 16 2.20 2.54 -6.01
CA SER A 16 2.24 2.94 -7.44
C SER A 16 0.84 3.05 -8.02
N ARG A 17 0.01 2.02 -7.85
CA ARG A 17 -1.38 2.00 -8.33
C ARG A 17 -2.25 3.06 -7.66
N PHE A 18 -1.95 3.40 -6.41
CA PHE A 18 -2.61 4.51 -5.72
C PHE A 18 -2.22 5.86 -6.34
N ARG A 19 -0.96 6.09 -6.71
CA ARG A 19 -0.58 7.32 -7.42
C ARG A 19 -1.24 7.42 -8.79
N GLU A 20 -1.28 6.32 -9.55
CA GLU A 20 -1.93 6.26 -10.87
C GLU A 20 -3.38 6.74 -10.84
N ILE A 21 -4.14 6.45 -9.76
CA ILE A 21 -5.54 6.90 -9.68
C ILE A 21 -5.67 8.36 -9.26
N LEU A 22 -4.72 8.88 -8.48
CA LEU A 22 -4.72 10.29 -8.09
C LEU A 22 -4.41 11.23 -9.26
N GLU A 23 -3.75 10.72 -10.29
CA GLU A 23 -3.49 11.43 -11.55
C GLU A 23 -4.68 11.42 -12.52
N LYS A 24 -5.70 10.58 -12.28
CA LYS A 24 -6.89 10.54 -13.15
C LYS A 24 -7.82 11.71 -12.90
N GLU A 25 -8.64 12.00 -13.90
CA GLU A 25 -9.72 12.98 -13.79
C GLU A 25 -10.62 12.68 -12.59
N LYS A 26 -10.92 13.73 -11.83
CA LYS A 26 -11.73 13.63 -10.62
C LYS A 26 -13.19 13.45 -11.00
N ASN A 27 -13.70 12.28 -10.70
CA ASN A 27 -15.12 11.94 -10.76
C ASN A 27 -15.44 10.96 -9.63
N GLU A 28 -16.71 10.59 -9.46
CA GLU A 28 -17.14 9.73 -8.36
C GLU A 28 -16.46 8.36 -8.40
N VAL A 29 -16.33 7.76 -9.58
CA VAL A 29 -15.68 6.46 -9.78
C VAL A 29 -14.19 6.54 -9.42
N THR A 30 -13.48 7.59 -9.87
CA THR A 30 -12.07 7.82 -9.55
C THR A 30 -11.89 8.04 -8.05
N ARG A 31 -12.80 8.80 -7.40
CA ARG A 31 -12.79 9.05 -5.95
C ARG A 31 -12.94 7.74 -5.17
N ASP A 32 -13.94 6.93 -5.50
CA ASP A 32 -14.20 5.67 -4.78
C ASP A 32 -13.05 4.68 -4.98
N SER A 33 -12.52 4.63 -6.21
CA SER A 33 -11.33 3.83 -6.53
C SER A 33 -10.08 4.31 -5.78
N ALA A 34 -9.93 5.62 -5.58
CA ALA A 34 -8.84 6.21 -4.79
C ALA A 34 -8.98 5.89 -3.30
N ILE A 35 -10.18 6.03 -2.72
CA ILE A 35 -10.46 5.64 -1.33
C ILE A 35 -10.11 4.17 -1.12
N LYS A 36 -10.56 3.28 -2.01
CA LYS A 36 -10.29 1.85 -1.85
C LYS A 36 -8.80 1.51 -1.94
N ARG A 37 -8.08 2.15 -2.88
CA ARG A 37 -6.63 1.97 -3.02
C ARG A 37 -5.87 2.54 -1.83
N PHE A 38 -6.33 3.64 -1.24
CA PHE A 38 -5.77 4.19 -0.01
C PHE A 38 -5.90 3.19 1.15
N GLU A 39 -7.11 2.66 1.41
CA GLU A 39 -7.34 1.68 2.48
C GLU A 39 -6.39 0.48 2.37
N PHE A 40 -6.29 -0.10 1.16
CA PHE A 40 -5.41 -1.24 0.91
C PHE A 40 -3.94 -0.90 1.07
N THR A 41 -3.52 0.26 0.56
CA THR A 41 -2.13 0.73 0.68
C THR A 41 -1.75 0.99 2.13
N PHE A 42 -2.67 1.54 2.93
CA PHE A 42 -2.46 1.79 4.35
C PHE A 42 -2.33 0.49 5.16
N ASP A 43 -3.21 -0.50 4.91
CA ASP A 43 -3.10 -1.82 5.54
C ASP A 43 -1.75 -2.50 5.23
N LEU A 44 -1.29 -2.43 3.98
CA LEU A 44 0.04 -2.94 3.60
C LEU A 44 1.18 -2.17 4.27
N ALA A 45 1.06 -0.84 4.41
CA ALA A 45 2.05 -0.03 5.11
C ALA A 45 2.18 -0.50 6.57
N TRP A 46 1.05 -0.66 7.26
CA TRP A 46 1.00 -1.15 8.64
C TRP A 46 1.63 -2.54 8.79
N LYS A 47 1.25 -3.50 7.92
CA LYS A 47 1.82 -4.85 7.91
C LYS A 47 3.33 -4.84 7.68
N THR A 48 3.81 -3.96 6.79
CA THR A 48 5.24 -3.81 6.49
C THR A 48 6.00 -3.27 7.69
N ILE A 49 5.48 -2.23 8.37
CA ILE A 49 6.06 -1.67 9.59
C ILE A 49 6.12 -2.74 10.69
N LYS A 50 5.02 -3.47 10.90
CA LYS A 50 4.97 -4.55 11.89
C LYS A 50 6.01 -5.62 11.62
N ALA A 51 6.10 -6.11 10.38
CA ALA A 51 7.09 -7.12 9.98
C ALA A 51 8.53 -6.62 10.15
N PHE A 52 8.79 -5.34 9.87
CA PHE A 52 10.11 -4.75 10.09
C PHE A 52 10.49 -4.72 11.57
N LEU A 53 9.54 -4.36 12.45
CA LEU A 53 9.78 -4.35 13.89
C LEU A 53 9.96 -5.77 14.45
N GLU A 54 9.17 -6.74 13.98
CA GLU A 54 9.32 -8.16 14.33
C GLU A 54 10.71 -8.70 13.93
N GLU A 55 11.24 -8.31 12.76
CA GLU A 55 12.55 -8.80 12.29
C GLU A 55 13.74 -8.10 12.98
N LYS A 56 13.57 -6.87 13.47
CA LYS A 56 14.64 -6.08 14.09
C LYS A 56 14.67 -6.14 15.63
N LYS A 57 13.55 -6.48 16.27
CA LYS A 57 13.42 -6.51 17.73
C LYS A 57 12.86 -7.84 18.27
N GLY A 58 12.56 -8.80 17.40
CA GLY A 58 12.18 -10.17 17.76
C GLY A 58 13.36 -11.10 17.85
#